data_AF-A0AAN1PNF2-F1
#
_entry.id   AF-A0AAN1PNF2-F1
#
_cell.length_a   1.000
_cell.length_b   1.000
_cell.length_c   1.000
_cell.angle_alpha   90.00
_cell.angle_beta   90.00
_cell.angle_gamma   90.00
#
_symmetry.space_group_name_H-M   'P 1'
#
loop_
_entity.id
_entity.type
_entity.pdbx_description
1 polymer ?
#
loop_
_entity_poly.entity_id
_entity_poly.type
_entity_poly.pdbx_seq_one_letter_code
_entity_poly.pdbx_strand_id
1 'polypeptide(L)'
;MGMESVIDLTWGALLAFSSLLVIPLIISHCYQLAIAKEALLSVGRMALQLILVGFYLEYLFTLNDWRINVIWLLVMLTVGASSIVSKAHLPQSQLLFPTLFGLAGGMLPILSVLLVGIIVPTPWYHTQYMIPLAGMLLGNSLSGNIVALQNLFDCYRNRRNEY
;
A
#
# COMPACT_ATOMS: atom_id res chain seq x y z
N MET A 1 35.43 7.07 5.38
CA MET A 1 34.26 7.90 5.69
C MET A 1 34.32 9.14 4.81
N GLY A 2 33.96 9.00 3.53
CA GLY A 2 33.76 10.13 2.64
C GLY A 2 32.32 10.59 2.81
N MET A 3 32.11 11.79 3.34
CA MET A 3 30.82 12.44 3.28
C MET A 3 30.56 12.71 1.80
N GLU A 4 29.70 11.93 1.16
CA GLU A 4 29.19 12.30 -0.16
C GLU A 4 28.49 13.65 0.00
N SER A 5 29.15 14.68 -0.51
CA SER A 5 28.63 16.04 -0.58
C SER A 5 27.26 15.96 -1.23
N VAL A 6 26.22 16.21 -0.44
CA VAL A 6 24.87 16.44 -0.92
C VAL A 6 25.01 17.45 -2.04
N ILE A 7 24.72 17.02 -3.27
CA ILE A 7 24.72 17.92 -4.43
C ILE A 7 23.58 18.89 -4.15
N ASP A 8 23.92 20.09 -3.69
CA ASP A 8 22.96 21.17 -3.53
C ASP A 8 22.34 21.44 -4.91
N LEU A 9 21.12 20.93 -5.10
CA LEU A 9 20.35 21.18 -6.31
C LEU A 9 20.18 22.69 -6.43
N THR A 10 20.93 23.28 -7.35
CA THR A 10 20.81 24.69 -7.68
C THR A 10 19.36 24.96 -8.09
N TRP A 11 18.76 26.05 -7.61
CA TRP A 11 17.37 26.44 -7.90
C TRP A 11 17.03 26.38 -9.40
N GLY A 12 18.02 26.63 -10.28
CA GLY A 12 17.90 26.48 -11.73
C GLY A 12 17.72 25.03 -12.22
N ALA A 13 18.37 24.05 -11.59
CA ALA A 13 18.19 22.62 -11.91
C ALA A 13 16.79 22.13 -11.47
N LEU A 14 16.30 22.61 -10.32
CA LEU A 14 14.93 22.34 -9.87
C LEU A 14 13.89 22.93 -10.83
N LEU A 15 14.10 24.17 -11.30
CA LEU A 15 13.22 24.79 -12.29
C LEU A 15 13.27 24.08 -13.65
N ALA A 16 14.44 23.65 -14.10
CA ALA A 16 14.58 22.92 -15.36
C ALA A 16 13.89 21.54 -15.32
N PHE A 17 14.06 20.78 -14.23
CA PHE A 17 13.34 19.52 -14.03
C PHE A 17 11.82 19.74 -13.89
N SER A 18 11.40 20.79 -13.18
CA SER A 18 9.99 21.17 -13.05
C SER A 18 9.37 21.62 -14.38
N SER A 19 10.16 22.21 -15.29
CA SER A 19 9.70 22.56 -16.64
C SER A 19 9.28 21.34 -17.47
N LEU A 20 9.85 20.17 -17.21
CA LEU A 20 9.44 18.91 -17.84
C LEU A 20 7.98 18.54 -17.49
N LEU A 21 7.47 19.05 -16.37
CA LEU A 21 6.09 18.89 -15.87
C LEU A 21 5.08 19.77 -16.64
N VAL A 22 5.55 20.77 -17.39
CA VAL A 22 4.70 21.63 -18.24
C VAL A 22 4.12 20.84 -19.43
N ILE A 23 4.87 19.88 -19.97
CA ILE A 23 4.44 19.04 -21.10
C ILE A 23 3.16 18.22 -20.76
N PRO A 24 3.12 17.45 -19.66
CA PRO A 24 1.90 16.75 -19.25
C PRO A 24 0.78 17.72 -18.80
N LEU A 25 1.10 18.89 -18.26
CA LEU A 25 0.10 19.91 -17.89
C LEU A 25 -0.64 20.48 -19.12
N ILE A 26 0.07 20.76 -20.22
CA ILE A 26 -0.54 21.23 -21.47
C ILE A 26 -1.44 20.15 -22.07
N ILE A 27 -1.01 18.89 -22.06
CA ILE A 27 -1.82 17.75 -22.53
C ILE A 27 -3.07 17.59 -21.65
N SER A 28 -2.93 17.70 -20.33
CA SER A 28 -4.03 17.60 -19.38
C SER A 28 -5.05 18.73 -19.53
N HIS A 29 -4.61 19.94 -19.90
CA HIS A 29 -5.50 21.09 -20.10
C HIS A 29 -6.22 21.04 -21.46
N CYS A 30 -5.56 20.51 -22.49
CA CYS A 30 -6.10 20.38 -23.84
C CYS A 30 -7.26 19.37 -23.92
N TYR A 31 -7.25 18.34 -23.08
CA TYR A 31 -8.25 17.26 -23.14
C TYR A 31 -9.59 17.54 -22.45
N GLN A 32 -9.79 18.71 -21.80
CA GLN A 32 -11.05 19.17 -21.16
C GLN A 32 -12.01 18.04 -20.72
N LEU A 33 -11.47 17.07 -19.98
CA LEU A 33 -12.22 15.90 -19.60
C LEU A 33 -13.26 16.37 -18.57
N ALA A 34 -14.55 16.24 -18.88
CA ALA A 34 -15.66 16.45 -17.95
C ALA A 34 -15.59 15.56 -16.68
N ILE A 35 -14.50 14.78 -16.56
CA ILE A 35 -14.03 14.04 -15.39
C ILE A 35 -13.32 14.95 -14.39
N ALA A 36 -12.96 16.20 -14.72
CA ALA A 36 -12.21 17.09 -13.83
C ALA A 36 -12.88 17.28 -12.46
N LYS A 37 -14.21 17.37 -12.41
CA LYS A 37 -14.94 17.47 -11.13
C LYS A 37 -14.94 16.14 -10.35
N GLU A 38 -15.13 15.02 -11.03
CA GLU A 38 -15.14 13.68 -10.40
C GLU A 38 -13.74 13.26 -9.94
N ALA A 39 -12.71 13.54 -10.74
CA ALA A 39 -11.31 13.37 -10.40
C ALA A 39 -10.92 14.27 -9.24
N LEU A 40 -11.31 15.56 -9.25
CA LEU A 40 -11.01 16.47 -8.15
C LEU A 40 -11.69 16.02 -6.85
N LEU A 41 -12.93 15.54 -6.91
CA LEU A 41 -13.62 14.96 -5.75
C LEU A 41 -12.93 13.69 -5.26
N SER A 42 -12.54 12.79 -6.18
CA SER A 42 -11.85 11.54 -5.84
C SER A 42 -10.48 11.79 -5.20
N VAL A 43 -9.69 12.70 -5.78
CA VAL A 43 -8.39 13.14 -5.27
C VAL A 43 -8.57 13.84 -3.94
N GLY A 44 -9.55 14.74 -3.80
CA GLY A 44 -9.87 15.40 -2.54
C GLY A 44 -10.21 14.41 -1.43
N ARG A 45 -11.05 13.40 -1.71
CA ARG A 45 -11.38 12.32 -0.79
C ARG A 45 -10.15 11.48 -0.41
N MET A 46 -9.30 11.13 -1.38
CA MET A 46 -8.06 10.38 -1.12
C MET A 46 -7.06 11.19 -0.30
N ALA A 47 -6.90 12.48 -0.58
CA ALA A 47 -6.04 13.38 0.18
C ALA A 47 -6.52 13.53 1.62
N LEU A 48 -7.83 13.74 1.81
CA LEU A 48 -8.43 13.80 3.14
C LEU A 48 -8.27 12.48 3.90
N GLN A 49 -8.46 11.34 3.22
CA GLN A 49 -8.20 10.02 3.80
C GLN A 49 -6.74 9.87 4.24
N LEU A 50 -5.77 10.31 3.43
CA LEU A 50 -4.35 10.22 3.76
C LEU A 50 -3.99 11.10 4.96
N ILE A 51 -4.54 12.31 5.04
CA ILE A 51 -4.36 13.22 6.19
C ILE A 51 -4.90 12.57 7.47
N LEU A 52 -6.11 12.02 7.43
CA LEU A 52 -6.72 11.35 8.57
C LEU A 52 -5.90 10.14 9.04
N VAL A 53 -5.42 9.33 8.10
CA VAL A 53 -4.53 8.19 8.40
C VAL A 53 -3.20 8.68 9.00
N GLY A 54 -2.67 9.80 8.52
CA GLY A 54 -1.47 10.45 9.08
C GLY A 54 -1.63 10.80 10.56
N PHE A 55 -2.72 11.52 10.91
CA PHE A 55 -3.05 11.83 12.31
C PHE A 55 -3.23 10.58 13.17
N TYR A 56 -3.89 9.56 12.61
CA TYR A 56 -4.08 8.28 13.30
C TYR A 56 -2.75 7.58 13.59
N LEU A 57 -1.82 7.57 12.62
CA LEU A 57 -0.51 6.97 12.79
C LEU A 57 0.35 7.73 13.81
N GLU A 58 0.28 9.06 13.84
CA GLU A 58 0.98 9.86 14.85
C GLU A 58 0.54 9.49 16.28
N TYR A 59 -0.78 9.33 16.50
CA TYR A 59 -1.32 8.84 17.76
C TYR A 59 -0.82 7.43 18.09
N LEU A 60 -0.78 6.54 17.10
CA LEU A 60 -0.29 5.18 17.28
C LEU A 60 1.23 5.13 17.56
N PHE A 61 2.00 6.08 17.02
CA PHE A 61 3.45 6.19 17.25
C PHE A 61 3.77 6.66 18.67
N THR A 62 2.95 7.55 19.24
CA THR A 62 3.15 8.03 20.63
C THR A 62 2.86 6.96 21.68
N LEU A 63 2.00 5.99 21.38
CA LEU A 63 1.69 4.87 22.26
C LEU A 63 2.83 3.85 22.41
N ASN A 64 3.79 3.81 21.46
CA ASN A 64 5.05 3.03 21.44
C ASN A 64 5.11 1.71 22.25
N ASP A 65 4.02 0.94 22.22
CA ASP A 65 3.87 -0.31 22.98
C ASP A 65 3.92 -1.48 22.00
N TRP A 66 4.84 -2.43 22.22
CA TRP A 66 5.04 -3.57 21.30
C TRP A 66 3.76 -4.40 21.11
N ARG A 67 2.91 -4.48 22.15
CA ARG A 67 1.63 -5.20 22.13
C ARG A 67 0.64 -4.55 21.17
N ILE A 68 0.54 -3.22 21.20
CA ILE A 68 -0.36 -2.47 20.32
C ILE A 68 0.06 -2.67 18.87
N ASN A 69 1.36 -2.68 18.60
CA ASN A 69 1.87 -2.89 17.25
C ASN A 69 1.56 -4.28 16.70
N VAL A 70 1.69 -5.33 17.50
CA VAL A 70 1.34 -6.71 17.09
C VAL A 70 -0.16 -6.86 16.87
N ILE A 71 -1.00 -6.32 17.78
CA ILE A 71 -2.45 -6.30 17.61
C ILE A 71 -2.83 -5.57 16.32
N TRP A 72 -2.22 -4.41 16.08
CA TRP A 72 -2.47 -3.62 14.89
C TRP A 72 -2.06 -4.35 13.61
N LEU A 73 -0.91 -5.05 13.62
CA LEU A 73 -0.47 -5.87 12.51
C LEU A 73 -1.47 -7.00 12.20
N LEU A 74 -2.01 -7.66 13.23
CA LEU A 74 -3.05 -8.68 13.07
C LEU A 74 -4.35 -8.10 12.49
N VAL A 75 -4.75 -6.91 12.95
CA VAL A 75 -5.91 -6.20 12.40
C VAL A 75 -5.68 -5.87 10.93
N MET A 76 -4.52 -5.30 10.58
CA MET A 76 -4.15 -4.99 9.19
C MET A 76 -4.17 -6.24 8.30
N LEU A 77 -3.64 -7.36 8.77
CA LEU A 77 -3.63 -8.62 8.04
C LEU A 77 -5.05 -9.16 7.82
N THR A 78 -5.90 -9.10 8.84
CA THR A 78 -7.30 -9.56 8.79
C THR A 78 -8.12 -8.71 7.82
N VAL A 79 -7.99 -7.39 7.92
CA VAL A 79 -8.65 -6.43 7.03
C VAL A 79 -8.14 -6.58 5.60
N GLY A 80 -6.83 -6.80 5.41
CA GLY A 80 -6.22 -7.08 4.12
C GLY A 80 -6.77 -8.34 3.46
N ALA A 81 -6.79 -9.46 4.18
CA ALA A 81 -7.35 -10.73 3.69
C ALA A 81 -8.84 -10.61 3.35
N SER A 82 -9.63 -9.97 4.22
CA SER A 82 -11.06 -9.72 3.96
C SER A 82 -11.26 -8.85 2.71
N SER A 83 -10.44 -7.81 2.54
CA SER A 83 -10.48 -6.92 1.38
C SER A 83 -10.13 -7.64 0.07
N ILE A 84 -9.15 -8.57 0.09
CA ILE A 84 -8.80 -9.40 -1.06
C ILE A 84 -10.00 -10.26 -1.47
N VAL A 85 -10.58 -11.00 -0.53
CA VAL A 85 -11.69 -11.93 -0.81
C VAL A 85 -12.94 -11.18 -1.28
N SER A 86 -13.26 -10.04 -0.65
CA SER A 86 -14.40 -9.20 -1.03
C SER A 86 -14.23 -8.60 -2.43
N LYS A 87 -13.05 -8.02 -2.75
CA LYS A 87 -12.78 -7.47 -4.08
C LYS A 87 -12.66 -8.54 -5.17
N ALA A 88 -12.24 -9.76 -4.82
CA ALA A 88 -12.21 -10.89 -5.73
C ALA A 88 -13.60 -11.51 -6.01
N HIS A 89 -14.68 -11.02 -5.38
CA HIS A 89 -16.05 -11.57 -5.48
C HIS A 89 -16.14 -13.06 -5.09
N LEU A 90 -15.34 -13.49 -4.10
CA LEU A 90 -15.25 -14.88 -3.65
C LEU A 90 -16.01 -15.12 -2.34
N PRO A 91 -16.44 -16.37 -2.06
CA PRO A 91 -17.18 -16.69 -0.84
C PRO A 91 -16.33 -16.42 0.42
N GLN A 92 -16.71 -15.37 1.15
CA GLN A 92 -15.95 -14.81 2.28
C GLN A 92 -15.75 -15.80 3.43
N SER A 93 -16.70 -16.72 3.66
CA SER A 93 -16.68 -17.62 4.82
C SER A 93 -15.68 -18.77 4.72
N GLN A 94 -15.35 -19.24 3.51
CA GLN A 94 -14.46 -20.40 3.32
C GLN A 94 -13.04 -20.00 2.87
N LEU A 95 -12.91 -18.91 2.12
CA LEU A 95 -11.63 -18.51 1.52
C LEU A 95 -10.83 -17.50 2.36
N LEU A 96 -11.42 -16.91 3.40
CA LEU A 96 -10.74 -15.94 4.25
C LEU A 96 -9.60 -16.58 5.05
N PHE A 97 -9.81 -17.76 5.65
CA PHE A 97 -8.75 -18.46 6.40
C PHE A 97 -7.55 -18.86 5.52
N PRO A 98 -7.73 -19.52 4.35
CA PRO A 98 -6.63 -19.82 3.44
C PRO A 98 -5.91 -18.57 2.95
N THR A 99 -6.66 -17.51 2.60
CA THR A 99 -6.08 -16.26 2.09
C THR A 99 -5.30 -15.54 3.17
N LEU A 100 -5.80 -15.51 4.40
CA LEU A 100 -5.12 -14.95 5.56
C LEU A 100 -3.79 -15.69 5.83
N PHE A 101 -3.81 -17.02 5.86
CA PHE A 101 -2.60 -17.82 6.10
C PHE A 101 -1.58 -17.67 4.97
N GLY A 102 -2.02 -17.65 3.71
CA GLY A 102 -1.14 -17.40 2.57
C GLY A 102 -0.52 -16.00 2.60
N LEU A 103 -1.33 -14.98 2.91
CA LEU A 103 -0.87 -13.60 3.04
C LEU A 103 0.09 -13.44 4.22
N ALA A 104 -0.22 -14.03 5.38
CA ALA A 104 0.66 -14.04 6.55
C ALA A 104 1.97 -14.75 6.24
N GLY A 105 1.89 -15.94 5.64
CA GLY A 105 3.04 -16.78 5.30
C GLY A 105 3.98 -16.13 4.29
N GLY A 106 3.45 -15.34 3.35
CA GLY A 106 4.29 -14.57 2.41
C GLY A 106 4.83 -13.29 3.00
N MET A 107 4.01 -12.54 3.73
CA MET A 107 4.37 -11.19 4.19
C MET A 107 5.26 -11.18 5.43
N LEU A 108 4.96 -12.01 6.44
CA LEU A 108 5.71 -12.03 7.70
C LEU A 108 7.22 -12.29 7.51
N PRO A 109 7.67 -13.28 6.70
CA PRO A 109 9.09 -13.49 6.50
C PRO A 109 9.76 -12.31 5.80
N ILE A 110 9.14 -11.73 4.77
CA ILE A 110 9.69 -10.55 4.06
C ILE A 110 9.80 -9.36 5.02
N LEU A 111 8.74 -9.11 5.80
CA LEU A 111 8.72 -8.04 6.79
C LEU A 111 9.83 -8.23 7.84
N SER A 112 10.03 -9.47 8.31
CA SER A 112 11.08 -9.81 9.27
C SER A 112 12.50 -9.58 8.71
N VAL A 113 12.75 -9.99 7.46
CA VAL A 113 14.03 -9.77 6.77
C VAL A 113 14.32 -8.28 6.61
N LEU A 114 13.30 -7.49 6.27
CA LEU A 114 13.46 -6.06 6.03
C LEU A 114 13.74 -5.28 7.32
N LEU A 115 13.06 -5.62 8.42
CA LEU A 115 13.27 -5.00 9.73
C LEU A 115 14.59 -5.41 10.38
N VAL A 116 14.91 -6.71 10.39
CA VAL A 116 16.09 -7.23 11.10
C VAL A 116 17.37 -7.14 10.26
N GLY A 117 17.26 -7.27 8.93
CA GLY A 117 18.42 -7.35 8.04
C GLY A 117 18.83 -6.03 7.38
N ILE A 118 17.87 -5.18 6.99
CA ILE A 118 18.16 -4.00 6.15
C ILE A 118 18.05 -2.70 6.95
N ILE A 119 16.92 -2.47 7.61
CA ILE A 119 16.66 -1.18 8.27
C ILE A 119 17.33 -1.11 9.65
N VAL A 120 17.45 -2.25 10.35
CA VAL A 120 18.01 -2.40 11.70
C VAL A 120 17.61 -1.24 12.64
N PRO A 121 16.31 -0.95 12.81
CA PRO A 121 15.90 0.11 13.71
C PRO A 121 16.21 -0.30 15.16
N THR A 122 16.91 0.56 15.90
CA THR A 122 17.10 0.44 17.34
C THR A 122 15.96 1.20 18.03
N PRO A 123 14.94 0.57 18.68
CA PRO A 123 14.60 -0.84 18.82
C PRO A 123 13.77 -1.42 17.65
N TRP A 124 13.73 -2.75 17.58
CA TRP A 124 13.16 -3.60 16.51
C TRP A 124 11.64 -3.46 16.36
N TYR A 125 10.97 -2.86 17.35
CA TYR A 125 9.52 -2.64 17.38
C TYR A 125 9.10 -1.21 17.03
N HIS A 126 10.00 -0.36 16.53
CA HIS A 126 9.63 1.02 16.21
C HIS A 126 8.44 1.07 15.25
N THR A 127 7.32 1.56 15.78
CA THR A 127 6.01 1.62 15.11
C THR A 127 6.08 2.37 13.78
N GLN A 128 6.89 3.43 13.73
CA GLN A 128 7.13 4.29 12.57
C GLN A 128 7.72 3.55 11.35
N TYR A 129 8.42 2.44 11.57
CA TYR A 129 8.96 1.63 10.48
C TYR A 129 8.08 0.43 10.21
N MET A 130 7.70 -0.32 11.25
CA MET A 130 7.01 -1.59 11.07
C MET A 130 5.65 -1.44 10.39
N ILE A 131 4.85 -0.44 10.78
CA ILE A 131 3.47 -0.30 10.28
C ILE A 131 3.41 0.21 8.84
N PRO A 132 4.13 1.29 8.46
CA PRO A 132 4.14 1.71 7.07
C PRO A 132 4.67 0.63 6.14
N LEU A 133 5.68 -0.13 6.57
CA LEU A 133 6.29 -1.21 5.80
C LEU A 133 5.34 -2.40 5.61
N ALA A 134 4.70 -2.84 6.70
CA ALA A 134 3.65 -3.84 6.64
C ALA A 134 2.50 -3.36 5.75
N GLY A 135 2.08 -2.10 5.88
CA GLY A 135 1.02 -1.50 5.06
C GLY A 135 1.37 -1.48 3.57
N MET A 136 2.61 -1.12 3.21
CA MET A 136 3.08 -1.15 1.82
C MET A 136 3.13 -2.57 1.26
N LEU A 137 3.65 -3.53 2.03
CA LEU A 137 3.68 -4.94 1.62
C LEU A 137 2.27 -5.51 1.44
N LEU A 138 1.35 -5.22 2.37
CA LEU A 138 -0.06 -5.61 2.26
C LEU A 138 -0.71 -4.99 1.03
N GLY A 139 -0.56 -3.69 0.83
CA GLY A 139 -1.17 -2.97 -0.28
C GLY A 139 -0.74 -3.51 -1.64
N ASN A 140 0.55 -3.77 -1.80
CA ASN A 140 1.10 -4.35 -3.03
C ASN A 140 0.63 -5.80 -3.24
N SER A 141 0.63 -6.61 -2.18
CA SER A 141 0.18 -8.01 -2.24
C SER A 141 -1.32 -8.12 -2.52
N LEU A 142 -2.12 -7.17 -2.03
CA LEU A 142 -3.57 -7.17 -2.17
C LEU A 142 -3.98 -7.09 -3.64
N SER A 143 -3.45 -6.14 -4.40
CA SER A 143 -3.76 -6.00 -5.83
C SER A 143 -3.37 -7.24 -6.64
N GLY A 144 -2.18 -7.80 -6.37
CA GLY A 144 -1.70 -9.01 -7.05
C GLY A 144 -2.57 -10.24 -6.74
N ASN A 145 -2.88 -10.46 -5.45
CA ASN A 145 -3.70 -11.59 -5.02
C ASN A 145 -5.14 -11.50 -5.54
N ILE A 146 -5.74 -10.31 -5.62
CA ILE A 146 -7.08 -10.12 -6.18
C ILE A 146 -7.11 -10.58 -7.65
N VAL A 147 -6.16 -10.11 -8.46
CA VAL A 147 -6.10 -10.47 -9.89
C VAL A 147 -5.81 -11.96 -10.08
N ALA A 148 -4.89 -12.53 -9.31
CA ALA A 148 -4.57 -13.96 -9.37
C ALA A 148 -5.78 -14.82 -9.02
N LEU A 149 -6.49 -14.48 -7.94
CA LEU A 149 -7.69 -15.19 -7.51
C LEU A 149 -8.84 -15.05 -8.52
N GLN A 150 -9.11 -13.85 -9.04
CA GLN A 150 -10.13 -13.64 -10.07
C GLN A 150 -9.85 -14.49 -11.30
N ASN A 151 -8.62 -14.45 -11.84
CA ASN A 151 -8.23 -15.26 -12.99
C ASN A 151 -8.38 -16.76 -12.73
N LEU A 152 -7.95 -17.24 -11.56
CA LEU A 152 -8.06 -18.66 -11.21
C LEU A 152 -9.52 -19.11 -11.16
N PHE A 153 -10.39 -18.36 -10.50
CA PHE A 153 -11.81 -18.71 -10.40
C PHE A 153 -12.56 -18.57 -11.73
N ASP A 154 -12.21 -17.59 -12.57
CA ASP A 154 -12.78 -17.47 -13.91
C ASP A 154 -12.34 -18.62 -14.82
N CYS A 155 -11.09 -19.08 -14.75
CA CYS A 155 -10.65 -20.31 -15.43
C CYS A 155 -11.44 -21.54 -14.98
N TYR A 156 -11.66 -21.70 -13.66
CA TYR A 156 -12.45 -22.81 -13.13
C TYR A 156 -13.91 -22.74 -13.56
N ARG A 157 -14.52 -21.55 -13.61
CA ARG A 157 -15.91 -21.37 -14.04
C ARG A 157 -16.08 -21.61 -15.54
N ASN A 158 -15.17 -21.11 -16.37
CA ASN A 158 -15.21 -21.33 -17.81
C ASN A 158 -15.07 -22.82 -18.15
N ARG A 159 -14.16 -23.55 -17.50
CA ARG A 159 -14.05 -25.01 -17.69
C ARG A 159 -15.23 -25.80 -17.13
N ARG A 160 -15.94 -25.29 -16.11
CA ARG A 160 -17.14 -25.97 -15.58
C ARG A 160 -18.36 -25.82 -16.50
N ASN A 161 -18.38 -24.81 -17.36
CA ASN A 161 -19.43 -24.65 -18.38
C ASN A 161 -19.17 -25.49 -19.65
N GLU A 162 -18.00 -26.14 -19.75
CA GLU A 162 -17.66 -27.07 -20.85
C GLU A 162 -18.05 -28.53 -20.55
N TYR A 163 -18.48 -28.85 -19.32
CA TYR A 163 -18.96 -30.18 -18.91
C TYR A 163 -20.42 -30.11 -18.45
#